data_AF-A0A7V5N9W2-F1
#
_entry.id   AF-A0A7V5N9W2-F1
#
_cell.length_a   1.000
_cell.length_b   1.000
_cell.length_c   1.000
_cell.angle_alpha   90.00
_cell.angle_beta   90.00
_cell.angle_gamma   90.00
#
_symmetry.space_group_name_H-M   'P 1'
#
loop_
_entity.id
_entity.type
_entity.pdbx_description
1 polymer ?
#
loop_
_entity_poly.entity_id
_entity_poly.type
_entity_poly.pdbx_seq_one_letter_code
_entity_poly.pdbx_strand_id
1 'polypeptide(L)'
;MPIPSTREIQLPLLHLIHSMGGEAKPRDVYDKLGDYFGLTEKERQELVPCGSRKFDARIFAAANSLCSQGFLDRRMHGVWTITEKARRELSRLGWLDKPFPIHAAFKDQNLLLRRKGAEEPQFRDEELIELILQEVAPEGPKKFPEDFLDGNCSEFYEVELPGIELQLAPLSRTIITSLKGYFRYQAKNPPEAQYILYAHNVGTKKIRVPKDNLTLFKTVKAYEKYCDDVARAAFDLFLEFTKNENQSEDLTMEVFRRLNLKRMPSLRGNPHE
;
A
#
# COMPACT_ATOMS: atom_id res chain seq x y z
N MET A 1 16.12 23.39 10.01
CA MET A 1 15.08 23.62 11.05
C MET A 1 14.53 22.27 11.45
N PRO A 2 13.90 22.05 12.63
CA PRO A 2 13.28 20.74 12.86
C PRO A 2 12.27 20.45 11.73
N ILE A 3 12.34 19.26 11.13
CA ILE A 3 11.33 18.81 10.15
C ILE A 3 9.95 19.06 10.78
N PRO A 4 9.00 19.69 10.06
CA PRO A 4 7.72 20.06 10.63
C PRO A 4 6.94 18.83 11.05
N SER A 5 6.21 18.94 12.15
CA SER A 5 5.30 17.91 12.65
C SER A 5 4.11 17.71 11.73
N THR A 6 3.48 16.53 11.82
CA THR A 6 2.25 16.22 11.07
C THR A 6 1.18 17.31 11.19
N ARG A 7 1.03 17.89 12.39
CA ARG A 7 0.06 18.95 12.66
C ARG A 7 0.37 20.25 11.92
N GLU A 8 1.64 20.64 11.88
CA GLU A 8 2.09 21.86 11.19
C GLU A 8 1.89 21.75 9.68
N ILE A 9 1.90 20.53 9.14
CA ILE A 9 1.71 20.26 7.71
C ILE A 9 0.23 20.33 7.28
N GLN A 10 -0.74 20.09 8.17
CA GLN A 10 -2.15 19.99 7.81
C GLN A 10 -2.71 21.25 7.11
N LEU A 11 -2.44 22.45 7.65
CA LEU A 11 -2.95 23.69 7.05
C LEU A 11 -2.28 24.00 5.70
N PRO A 12 -0.93 24.00 5.60
CA PRO A 12 -0.25 24.17 4.31
C PRO A 12 -0.67 23.13 3.27
N LEU A 13 -0.89 21.88 3.67
CA LEU A 13 -1.35 20.83 2.77
C LEU A 13 -2.73 21.15 2.17
N LEU A 14 -3.71 21.56 3.00
CA LEU A 14 -5.03 21.96 2.51
C LEU A 14 -4.95 23.16 1.56
N HIS A 15 -4.16 24.17 1.92
CA HIS A 15 -4.00 25.37 1.10
C HIS A 15 -3.33 25.06 -0.24
N LEU A 16 -2.32 24.20 -0.24
CA LEU A 16 -1.63 23.77 -1.45
C LEU A 16 -2.58 23.03 -2.40
N ILE A 17 -3.33 22.04 -1.90
CA ILE A 17 -4.31 21.30 -2.72
C ILE A 17 -5.36 22.26 -3.30
N HIS A 18 -5.85 23.20 -2.49
CA HIS A 18 -6.77 24.23 -2.97
C HIS A 18 -6.18 25.07 -4.11
N SER A 19 -4.94 25.55 -3.94
CA SER A 19 -4.24 26.36 -4.93
C SER A 19 -3.95 25.62 -6.24
N MET A 20 -3.91 24.29 -6.20
CA MET A 20 -3.72 23.42 -7.37
C MET A 20 -5.02 23.10 -8.12
N GLY A 21 -6.15 23.71 -7.73
CA GLY A 21 -7.47 23.46 -8.33
C GLY A 21 -8.38 22.58 -7.48
N GLY A 22 -7.95 22.19 -6.28
CA GLY A 22 -8.73 21.40 -5.33
C GLY A 22 -8.49 19.90 -5.39
N GLU A 23 -7.58 19.44 -6.25
CA GLU A 23 -7.17 18.04 -6.36
C GLU A 23 -5.64 17.96 -6.48
N ALA A 24 -5.02 16.99 -5.82
CA ALA A 24 -3.59 16.73 -5.95
C ALA A 24 -3.23 15.27 -5.71
N LYS A 25 -2.19 14.79 -6.40
CA LYS A 25 -1.56 13.50 -6.08
C LYS A 25 -0.45 13.72 -5.04
N PRO A 26 -0.18 12.74 -4.17
CA PRO A 26 0.85 12.88 -3.13
C PRO A 26 2.22 13.33 -3.67
N ARG A 27 2.66 12.75 -4.79
CA ARG A 27 3.93 13.10 -5.46
C ARG A 27 4.02 14.56 -5.90
N ASP A 28 2.90 15.20 -6.23
CA ASP A 28 2.86 16.59 -6.71
C ASP A 28 2.91 17.60 -5.55
N VAL A 29 2.76 17.10 -4.31
CA VAL A 29 2.65 17.87 -3.07
C VAL A 29 3.96 17.87 -2.28
N TYR A 30 4.71 16.76 -2.28
CA TYR A 30 5.89 16.58 -1.44
C TYR A 30 6.95 17.67 -1.62
N ASP A 31 7.39 17.91 -2.86
CA ASP A 31 8.46 18.88 -3.11
C ASP A 31 8.03 20.32 -2.82
N LYS A 32 6.78 20.67 -3.16
CA LYS A 32 6.21 22.00 -2.93
C LYS A 32 6.06 22.31 -1.44
N LEU A 33 5.66 21.32 -0.63
CA LEU A 33 5.66 21.48 0.82
C LEU A 33 7.08 21.53 1.38
N GLY A 34 8.03 20.80 0.78
CA GLY A 34 9.44 20.92 1.14
C GLY A 34 9.95 22.34 0.93
N ASP A 35 9.59 22.98 -0.19
CA ASP A 35 9.97 24.36 -0.53
C ASP A 35 9.30 25.37 0.41
N TYR A 36 8.04 25.10 0.76
CA TYR A 36 7.26 25.88 1.70
C TYR A 36 7.91 25.95 3.08
N PHE A 37 8.34 24.80 3.61
CA PHE A 37 8.99 24.70 4.92
C PHE A 37 10.48 25.04 4.88
N GLY A 38 11.05 25.30 3.70
CA GLY A 38 12.47 25.59 3.53
C GLY A 38 13.37 24.42 3.93
N LEU A 39 12.92 23.18 3.69
CA LEU A 39 13.70 21.98 4.02
C LEU A 39 14.92 21.87 3.13
N THR A 40 16.07 21.65 3.76
CA THR A 40 17.33 21.33 3.08
C THR A 40 17.25 19.95 2.45
N GLU A 41 18.10 19.68 1.45
CA GLU A 41 18.16 18.37 0.81
C GLU A 41 18.42 17.24 1.82
N LYS A 42 19.29 17.48 2.81
CA LYS A 42 19.56 16.52 3.88
C LYS A 42 18.32 16.20 4.73
N GLU A 43 17.49 17.20 5.02
CA GLU A 43 16.24 17.02 5.78
C GLU A 43 15.16 16.32 4.93
N ARG A 44 15.13 16.57 3.61
CA ARG A 44 14.23 15.86 2.68
C ARG A 44 14.59 14.40 2.53
N GLN A 45 15.89 14.10 2.47
CA GLN A 45 16.42 12.74 2.35
C GLN A 45 16.54 12.03 3.71
N GLU A 46 16.14 12.65 4.82
CA GLU A 46 16.11 11.97 6.10
C GLU A 46 15.09 10.85 6.03
N LEU A 47 15.53 9.61 6.23
CA LEU A 47 14.68 8.44 6.17
C LEU A 47 14.11 8.13 7.54
N VAL A 48 12.87 7.64 7.55
CA VAL A 48 12.35 6.86 8.67
C VAL A 48 12.97 5.45 8.63
N PRO A 49 12.94 4.69 9.74
CA PRO A 49 13.49 3.33 9.79
C PRO A 49 12.97 2.43 8.66
N CYS A 50 11.77 2.71 8.16
CA CYS A 50 11.13 2.06 7.03
C CYS A 50 11.68 2.37 5.63
N GLY A 51 12.71 3.21 5.49
CA GLY A 51 13.30 3.55 4.19
C GLY A 51 12.57 4.66 3.42
N SER A 52 11.34 5.02 3.80
CA SER A 52 10.64 6.18 3.24
C SER A 52 11.28 7.49 3.73
N ARG A 53 11.11 8.57 2.96
CA ARG A 53 11.47 9.92 3.42
C ARG A 53 10.56 10.32 4.59
N LYS A 54 11.16 10.68 5.72
CA LYS A 54 10.48 11.06 6.96
C LYS A 54 9.48 12.18 6.76
N PHE A 55 9.80 13.14 5.90
CA PHE A 55 8.90 14.25 5.60
C PHE A 55 7.67 13.80 4.79
N ASP A 56 7.84 12.92 3.80
CA ASP A 56 6.74 12.36 3.01
C ASP A 56 5.78 11.58 3.90
N ALA A 57 6.31 10.75 4.81
CA ALA A 57 5.50 10.02 5.79
C ALA A 57 4.66 10.98 6.67
N ARG A 58 5.20 12.15 7.04
CA ARG A 58 4.46 13.17 7.81
C ARG A 58 3.41 13.90 6.98
N ILE A 59 3.68 14.20 5.71
CA ILE A 59 2.67 14.75 4.79
C ILE A 59 1.52 13.77 4.64
N PHE A 60 1.84 12.49 4.47
CA PHE A 60 0.84 11.44 4.34
C PHE A 60 -0.04 11.32 5.60
N ALA A 61 0.59 11.30 6.78
CA ALA A 61 -0.11 11.33 8.05
C ALA A 61 -1.04 12.55 8.19
N ALA A 62 -0.60 13.72 7.70
CA ALA A 62 -1.41 14.93 7.71
C ALA A 62 -2.63 14.78 6.80
N ALA A 63 -2.44 14.24 5.59
CA ALA A 63 -3.52 13.98 4.64
C ALA A 63 -4.56 13.00 5.20
N ASN A 64 -4.11 11.91 5.84
CA ASN A 64 -4.95 10.93 6.53
C ASN A 64 -5.80 11.57 7.62
N SER A 65 -5.17 12.36 8.50
CA SER A 65 -5.87 13.07 9.55
C SER A 65 -6.95 14.01 8.97
N LEU A 66 -6.63 14.74 7.90
CA LEU A 66 -7.59 15.61 7.21
C LEU A 66 -8.74 14.83 6.55
N CYS A 67 -8.47 13.66 5.98
CA CYS A 67 -9.51 12.77 5.44
C CYS A 67 -10.48 12.36 6.54
N SER A 68 -9.94 11.92 7.68
CA SER A 68 -10.77 11.49 8.82
C SER A 68 -11.61 12.61 9.43
N GLN A 69 -11.14 13.86 9.34
CA GLN A 69 -11.85 15.04 9.78
C GLN A 69 -12.87 15.52 8.73
N GLY A 70 -12.91 14.91 7.54
CA GLY A 70 -13.78 15.28 6.42
C GLY A 70 -13.35 16.54 5.67
N PHE A 71 -12.10 16.95 5.80
CA PHE A 71 -11.51 18.08 5.07
C PHE A 71 -10.95 17.68 3.70
N LEU A 72 -10.49 16.43 3.58
CA LEU A 72 -10.10 15.82 2.32
C LEU A 72 -10.98 14.60 2.03
N ASP A 73 -11.12 14.28 0.76
CA ASP A 73 -11.81 13.09 0.25
C ASP A 73 -10.87 12.32 -0.69
N ARG A 74 -11.08 11.01 -0.78
CA ARG A 74 -10.28 10.06 -1.60
C ARG A 74 -11.14 9.39 -2.66
N ARG A 75 -12.05 10.15 -3.28
CA ARG A 75 -13.02 9.61 -4.25
C ARG A 75 -12.36 8.91 -5.44
N MET A 76 -11.14 9.29 -5.79
CA MET A 76 -10.30 8.59 -6.76
C MET A 76 -9.05 8.03 -6.05
N HIS A 77 -8.79 6.74 -6.23
CA HIS A 77 -7.59 6.09 -5.68
C HIS A 77 -6.33 6.90 -6.02
N GLY A 78 -5.58 7.32 -5.01
CA GLY A 78 -4.33 8.06 -5.16
C GLY A 78 -4.47 9.57 -5.42
N VAL A 79 -5.66 10.15 -5.31
CA VAL A 79 -5.90 11.60 -5.43
C VAL A 79 -6.56 12.14 -4.17
N TRP A 80 -6.02 13.23 -3.61
CA TRP A 80 -6.62 13.98 -2.52
C TRP A 80 -7.47 15.11 -3.08
N THR A 81 -8.76 15.11 -2.75
CA THR A 81 -9.72 16.13 -3.18
C THR A 81 -10.16 16.96 -1.98
N ILE A 82 -10.14 18.29 -2.10
CA ILE A 82 -10.61 19.17 -1.04
C ILE A 82 -12.15 19.14 -0.94
N THR A 83 -12.67 19.02 0.28
CA THR A 83 -14.12 19.05 0.51
C THR A 83 -14.62 20.49 0.66
N GLU A 84 -15.94 20.66 0.54
CA GLU A 84 -16.59 21.94 0.82
C GLU A 84 -16.36 22.41 2.27
N LYS A 85 -16.25 21.46 3.21
CA LYS A 85 -15.91 21.73 4.61
C LYS A 85 -14.53 22.40 4.73
N ALA A 86 -13.54 21.92 3.98
CA ALA A 86 -12.21 22.52 3.96
C ALA A 86 -12.18 23.88 3.27
N ARG A 87 -12.94 24.08 2.19
CA ARG A 87 -13.06 25.41 1.55
C ARG A 87 -13.62 26.46 2.51
N ARG A 88 -14.66 26.11 3.28
CA ARG A 88 -15.21 27.00 4.31
C ARG A 88 -14.20 27.33 5.40
N GLU A 89 -13.40 26.34 5.82
CA GLU A 89 -12.37 26.55 6.84
C GLU A 89 -11.22 27.43 6.33
N LEU A 90 -10.75 27.20 5.10
CA LEU A 90 -9.76 28.08 4.45
C LEU A 90 -10.28 29.50 4.26
N SER A 91 -11.56 29.66 3.92
CA SER A 91 -12.23 30.95 3.84
C SER A 91 -12.28 31.64 5.21
N ARG A 92 -12.66 30.92 6.27
CA ARG A 92 -12.68 31.42 7.66
C ARG A 92 -11.30 31.91 8.12
N LEU A 93 -10.23 31.24 7.71
CA LEU A 93 -8.86 31.62 8.05
C LEU A 93 -8.30 32.71 7.12
N GLY A 94 -9.02 33.09 6.05
CA GLY A 94 -8.56 34.09 5.07
C GLY A 94 -7.41 33.59 4.20
N TRP A 95 -7.38 32.30 3.89
CA TRP A 95 -6.38 31.63 3.05
C TRP A 95 -6.90 31.29 1.65
N LEU A 96 -8.21 31.32 1.43
CA LEU A 96 -8.85 30.90 0.17
C LEU A 96 -8.32 31.68 -1.05
N ASP A 97 -8.28 33.01 -0.95
CA ASP A 97 -7.91 33.88 -2.08
C ASP A 97 -6.40 34.17 -2.16
N LYS A 98 -5.61 33.60 -1.24
CA LYS A 98 -4.17 33.83 -1.18
C LYS A 98 -3.44 32.80 -2.05
N PRO A 99 -2.47 33.21 -2.88
CA PRO A 99 -1.61 32.26 -3.57
C PRO A 99 -0.81 31.46 -2.53
N PHE A 100 -0.51 30.19 -2.84
CA PHE A 100 0.32 29.36 -2.00
C PHE A 100 1.72 29.99 -1.88
N PRO A 101 2.20 30.37 -0.68
CA PRO A 101 3.45 31.08 -0.57
C PRO A 101 4.62 30.11 -0.78
N ILE A 102 5.49 30.43 -1.74
CA ILE A 102 6.73 29.69 -1.96
C ILE A 102 7.80 30.35 -1.07
N HIS A 103 8.42 29.59 -0.16
CA HIS A 103 9.33 30.08 0.89
C HIS A 103 8.67 30.99 1.94
N ALA A 104 7.55 30.55 2.51
CA ALA A 104 7.01 31.20 3.70
C ALA A 104 8.00 31.04 4.85
N ALA A 105 8.58 32.14 5.33
CA ALA A 105 9.17 32.17 6.67
C ALA A 105 8.04 31.85 7.64
N PHE A 106 7.90 30.57 8.01
CA PHE A 106 6.86 30.06 8.89
C PHE A 106 7.13 30.55 10.32
N LYS A 107 6.93 31.86 10.54
CA LYS A 107 6.88 32.48 11.85
C LYS A 107 5.41 32.69 12.19
N ASP A 108 4.97 31.91 13.17
CA ASP A 108 3.70 32.08 13.89
C ASP A 108 2.41 31.99 13.07
N GLN A 109 1.97 30.77 12.77
CA GLN A 109 0.54 30.46 12.72
C GLN A 109 0.21 29.23 13.56
N ASN A 110 0.40 29.39 14.87
CA ASN A 110 -0.03 28.49 15.94
C ASN A 110 -1.56 28.57 16.16
N LEU A 111 -2.36 28.44 15.11
CA LEU A 111 -3.81 28.66 15.16
C LEU A 111 -4.67 27.40 14.97
N LEU A 112 -4.08 26.30 14.49
CA LEU A 112 -4.87 25.11 14.19
C LEU A 112 -5.02 24.07 15.29
N LEU A 113 -4.49 24.25 16.51
CA LEU A 113 -5.02 23.62 17.75
C LEU A 113 -3.98 23.83 18.88
N ARG A 114 -4.23 24.72 19.84
CA ARG A 114 -3.63 24.60 21.17
C ARG A 114 -4.49 23.63 21.98
N ARG A 115 -4.12 22.34 22.02
CA ARG A 115 -4.38 21.49 23.19
C ARG A 115 -3.04 21.01 23.73
N LYS A 116 -2.83 21.30 25.03
CA LYS A 116 -1.70 20.86 25.85
C LYS A 116 -1.62 19.33 25.82
N GLY A 117 -0.39 18.81 25.69
CA GLY A 117 -0.08 17.38 25.69
C GLY A 117 0.20 16.88 24.27
N ALA A 118 1.44 17.02 23.80
CA ALA A 118 1.88 16.34 22.58
C ALA A 118 2.31 14.91 22.98
N GLU A 119 1.34 14.00 23.01
CA GLU A 119 1.63 12.57 22.87
C GLU A 119 2.03 12.31 21.40
N GLU A 120 2.96 11.37 21.18
CA GLU A 120 3.37 10.94 19.83
C GLU A 120 2.12 10.60 19.00
N PRO A 121 2.12 10.90 17.68
CA PRO A 121 0.94 10.66 16.85
C PRO A 121 0.61 9.17 16.86
N GLN A 122 -0.49 8.83 17.52
CA GLN A 122 -1.07 7.49 17.49
C GLN A 122 -1.75 7.33 16.13
N PHE A 123 -1.05 6.73 15.18
CA PHE A 123 -1.62 6.39 13.88
C PHE A 123 -2.80 5.45 14.10
N ARG A 124 -3.93 5.73 13.45
CA ARG A 124 -4.98 4.72 13.35
C ARG A 124 -4.50 3.62 12.41
N ASP A 125 -4.95 2.41 12.67
CA ASP A 125 -4.65 1.22 11.86
C ASP A 125 -4.82 1.47 10.36
N GLU A 126 -5.90 2.14 9.96
CA GLU A 126 -6.19 2.50 8.57
C GLU A 126 -5.11 3.39 7.94
N GLU A 127 -4.60 4.35 8.71
CA GLU A 127 -3.58 5.30 8.25
C GLU A 127 -2.23 4.60 8.07
N LEU A 128 -1.97 3.63 8.94
CA LEU A 128 -0.76 2.82 8.95
C LEU A 128 -0.76 1.80 7.81
N ILE A 129 -1.90 1.14 7.55
CA ILE A 129 -2.09 0.25 6.41
C ILE A 129 -1.82 0.99 5.10
N GLU A 130 -2.40 2.18 4.93
CA GLU A 130 -2.23 2.96 3.71
C GLU A 130 -0.80 3.45 3.51
N LEU A 131 -0.08 3.79 4.59
CA LEU A 131 1.34 4.14 4.55
C LEU A 131 2.17 2.93 4.09
N ILE A 132 1.94 1.78 4.70
CA ILE A 132 2.71 0.56 4.42
C ILE A 132 2.40 0.03 3.02
N LEU A 133 1.16 0.13 2.53
CA LEU A 133 0.81 -0.21 1.15
C LEU A 133 1.64 0.58 0.13
N GLN A 134 1.86 1.87 0.36
CA GLN A 134 2.70 2.70 -0.51
C GLN A 134 4.18 2.31 -0.44
N GLU A 135 4.66 1.84 0.71
CA GLU A 135 6.05 1.41 0.87
C GLU A 135 6.30 0.04 0.23
N VAL A 136 5.45 -0.95 0.51
CA VAL A 136 5.65 -2.33 0.03
C VAL A 136 5.19 -2.55 -1.41
N ALA A 137 4.24 -1.74 -1.89
CA ALA A 137 3.64 -1.88 -3.22
C ALA A 137 3.23 -0.52 -3.81
N PRO A 138 4.19 0.40 -4.10
CA PRO A 138 3.89 1.76 -4.58
C PRO A 138 3.13 1.79 -5.91
N GLU A 139 3.44 0.86 -6.82
CA GLU A 139 2.77 0.71 -8.12
C GLU A 139 1.65 -0.34 -8.11
N GLY A 140 1.29 -0.84 -6.93
CA GLY A 140 0.40 -1.97 -6.73
C GLY A 140 1.12 -3.33 -6.73
N PRO A 141 0.37 -4.42 -6.50
CA PRO A 141 0.95 -5.76 -6.41
C PRO A 141 1.39 -6.26 -7.79
N LYS A 142 2.52 -6.96 -7.83
CA LYS A 142 2.96 -7.65 -9.04
C LYS A 142 1.95 -8.74 -9.42
N LYS A 143 1.63 -8.80 -10.71
CA LYS A 143 0.66 -9.73 -11.29
C LYS A 143 1.33 -11.04 -11.67
N PHE A 144 0.72 -12.13 -11.22
CA PHE A 144 1.08 -13.46 -11.64
C PHE A 144 0.18 -13.92 -12.80
N PRO A 145 0.72 -14.55 -13.85
CA PRO A 145 2.13 -14.93 -14.02
C PRO A 145 3.00 -13.87 -14.73
N GLU A 146 2.42 -12.77 -15.23
CA GLU A 146 3.07 -11.86 -16.18
C GLU A 146 4.38 -11.25 -15.68
N ASP A 147 4.43 -10.82 -14.42
CA ASP A 147 5.62 -10.15 -13.84
C ASP A 147 6.71 -11.14 -13.39
N PHE A 148 6.47 -12.45 -13.51
CA PHE A 148 7.33 -13.52 -12.99
C PHE A 148 7.72 -14.56 -14.05
N LEU A 149 7.15 -14.49 -15.25
CA LEU A 149 7.54 -15.35 -16.36
C LEU A 149 8.82 -14.84 -17.01
N ASP A 150 9.83 -15.71 -17.08
CA ASP A 150 11.02 -15.44 -17.88
C ASP A 150 10.64 -15.48 -19.37
N GLY A 151 10.94 -14.41 -20.11
CA GLY A 151 10.57 -14.23 -21.52
C GLY A 151 11.12 -15.27 -22.52
N ASN A 152 11.91 -16.25 -22.05
CA ASN A 152 12.45 -17.35 -22.85
C ASN A 152 11.47 -18.51 -23.06
N CYS A 153 10.28 -18.49 -22.43
CA CYS A 153 9.31 -19.56 -22.57
C CYS A 153 8.50 -19.42 -23.89
N SER A 154 8.69 -20.36 -24.81
CA SER A 154 8.05 -20.34 -26.13
C SER A 154 6.79 -21.21 -26.22
N GLU A 155 6.65 -22.21 -25.34
CA GLU A 155 5.58 -23.22 -25.43
C GLU A 155 4.65 -23.23 -24.22
N PHE A 156 3.35 -23.11 -24.50
CA PHE A 156 2.28 -23.15 -23.51
C PHE A 156 1.22 -24.17 -23.90
N TYR A 157 0.45 -24.64 -22.92
CA TYR A 157 -0.81 -25.34 -23.14
C TYR A 157 -1.94 -24.62 -22.39
N GLU A 158 -3.18 -24.82 -22.83
CA GLU A 158 -4.35 -24.21 -22.22
C GLU A 158 -5.01 -25.15 -21.21
N VAL A 159 -5.43 -24.60 -20.08
CA VAL A 159 -6.26 -25.30 -19.09
C VAL A 159 -7.57 -24.54 -18.95
N GLU A 160 -8.69 -25.24 -19.10
CA GLU A 160 -10.02 -24.70 -18.87
C GLU A 160 -10.41 -24.83 -17.40
N LEU A 161 -10.87 -23.72 -16.82
CA LEU A 161 -11.23 -23.61 -15.42
C LEU A 161 -12.70 -23.20 -15.27
N PRO A 162 -13.36 -23.59 -14.18
CA PRO A 162 -14.80 -23.32 -13.97
C PRO A 162 -15.12 -21.85 -13.66
N GLY A 163 -14.13 -20.97 -13.55
CA GLY A 163 -14.30 -19.56 -13.20
C GLY A 163 -14.80 -19.30 -11.77
N ILE A 164 -14.79 -20.32 -10.91
CA ILE A 164 -15.09 -20.24 -9.48
C ILE A 164 -13.81 -20.38 -8.66
N GLU A 165 -13.87 -20.04 -7.38
CA GLU A 165 -12.74 -20.18 -6.46
C GLU A 165 -12.23 -21.63 -6.36
N LEU A 166 -10.91 -21.77 -6.41
CA LEU A 166 -10.18 -23.03 -6.41
C LEU A 166 -9.18 -23.06 -5.25
N GLN A 167 -8.96 -24.26 -4.71
CA GLN A 167 -8.00 -24.55 -3.65
C GLN A 167 -7.25 -25.85 -3.94
N LEU A 168 -6.15 -26.09 -3.23
CA LEU A 168 -5.56 -27.43 -3.19
C LEU A 168 -6.49 -28.39 -2.43
N ALA A 169 -6.59 -29.63 -2.91
CA ALA A 169 -7.31 -30.65 -2.18
C ALA A 169 -6.58 -30.97 -0.86
N PRO A 170 -7.33 -31.28 0.22
CA PRO A 170 -6.72 -31.69 1.48
C PRO A 170 -5.73 -32.84 1.26
N LEU A 171 -4.53 -32.74 1.85
CA LEU A 171 -3.46 -33.74 1.79
C LEU A 171 -2.83 -33.97 0.40
N SER A 172 -3.17 -33.17 -0.61
CA SER A 172 -2.55 -33.24 -1.94
C SER A 172 -1.91 -31.93 -2.34
N ARG A 173 -0.69 -32.00 -2.87
CA ARG A 173 0.02 -30.85 -3.45
C ARG A 173 -0.17 -30.74 -4.97
N THR A 174 -0.94 -31.65 -5.59
CA THR A 174 -1.09 -31.75 -7.05
C THR A 174 -2.54 -31.72 -7.52
N ILE A 175 -3.51 -31.88 -6.61
CA ILE A 175 -4.93 -31.84 -6.95
C ILE A 175 -5.48 -30.46 -6.61
N ILE A 176 -6.08 -29.82 -7.61
CA ILE A 176 -6.84 -28.59 -7.46
C ILE A 176 -8.32 -28.95 -7.43
N THR A 177 -9.07 -28.37 -6.50
CA THR A 177 -10.51 -28.60 -6.33
C THR A 177 -11.25 -27.30 -6.08
N SER A 178 -12.52 -27.24 -6.49
CA SER A 178 -13.43 -26.21 -5.96
C SER A 178 -13.72 -26.44 -4.48
N LEU A 179 -14.12 -25.39 -3.76
CA LEU A 179 -14.53 -25.48 -2.34
C LEU A 179 -15.60 -26.56 -2.09
N LYS A 180 -16.57 -26.70 -3.00
CA LYS A 180 -17.66 -27.68 -2.89
C LYS A 180 -17.36 -29.03 -3.57
N GLY A 181 -16.17 -29.21 -4.14
CA GLY A 181 -15.74 -30.47 -4.76
C GLY A 181 -16.33 -30.80 -6.14
N TYR A 182 -17.09 -29.91 -6.77
CA TYR A 182 -17.68 -30.14 -8.11
C TYR A 182 -16.66 -30.11 -9.26
N PHE A 183 -15.54 -29.43 -9.04
CA PHE A 183 -14.42 -29.40 -9.98
C PHE A 183 -13.20 -30.03 -9.33
N ARG A 184 -12.48 -30.84 -10.12
CA ARG A 184 -11.20 -31.43 -9.74
C ARG A 184 -10.26 -31.47 -10.94
N TYR A 185 -9.04 -30.99 -10.75
CA TYR A 185 -7.96 -31.04 -11.74
C TYR A 185 -6.73 -31.70 -11.12
N GLN A 186 -6.11 -32.63 -11.84
CA GLN A 186 -4.88 -33.31 -11.41
C GLN A 186 -3.71 -32.72 -12.19
N ALA A 187 -2.88 -31.91 -11.52
CA ALA A 187 -1.64 -31.41 -12.09
C ALA A 187 -0.58 -32.52 -12.15
N LYS A 188 0.38 -32.39 -13.08
CA LYS A 188 1.47 -33.36 -13.25
C LYS A 188 2.48 -33.30 -12.10
N ASN A 189 2.66 -32.11 -11.52
CA ASN A 189 3.58 -31.86 -10.42
C ASN A 189 3.08 -30.71 -9.52
N PRO A 190 3.64 -30.55 -8.31
CA PRO A 190 3.22 -29.48 -7.40
C PRO A 190 3.40 -28.05 -7.96
N PRO A 191 4.50 -27.71 -8.66
CA PRO A 191 4.66 -26.38 -9.26
C PRO A 191 3.57 -26.04 -10.28
N GLU A 192 3.15 -26.99 -11.11
CA GLU A 192 2.03 -26.80 -12.03
C GLU A 192 0.74 -26.48 -11.26
N ALA A 193 0.45 -27.21 -10.18
CA ALA A 193 -0.73 -26.95 -9.36
C ALA A 193 -0.71 -25.54 -8.77
N GLN A 194 0.43 -25.12 -8.22
CA GLN A 194 0.62 -23.77 -7.66
C GLN A 194 0.50 -22.69 -8.74
N TYR A 195 1.11 -22.90 -9.92
CA TYR A 195 1.01 -21.97 -11.04
C TYR A 195 -0.45 -21.75 -11.44
N ILE A 196 -1.23 -22.82 -11.60
CA ILE A 196 -2.65 -22.74 -11.97
C ILE A 196 -3.43 -21.96 -10.90
N LEU A 197 -3.18 -22.22 -9.62
CA LEU A 197 -3.85 -21.52 -8.51
C LEU A 197 -3.50 -20.04 -8.45
N TYR A 198 -2.23 -19.67 -8.64
CA TYR A 198 -1.79 -18.28 -8.60
C TYR A 198 -2.23 -17.49 -9.84
N ALA A 199 -2.29 -18.14 -11.01
CA ALA A 199 -2.81 -17.53 -12.24
C ALA A 199 -4.34 -17.46 -12.26
N HIS A 200 -5.02 -18.22 -11.39
CA HIS A 200 -6.48 -18.25 -11.35
C HIS A 200 -7.06 -17.04 -10.59
N ASN A 201 -8.00 -16.37 -11.25
CA ASN A 201 -8.93 -15.43 -10.62
C ASN A 201 -10.38 -15.86 -10.88
N VAL A 202 -11.29 -15.54 -9.96
CA VAL A 202 -12.73 -15.74 -10.16
C VAL A 202 -13.15 -15.07 -11.47
N GLY A 203 -13.88 -15.80 -12.31
CA GLY A 203 -14.23 -15.39 -13.67
C GLY A 203 -13.24 -15.83 -14.77
N THR A 204 -12.03 -16.27 -14.42
CA THR A 204 -11.05 -16.77 -15.40
C THR A 204 -11.43 -18.18 -15.85
N LYS A 205 -11.74 -18.33 -17.14
CA LYS A 205 -12.17 -19.60 -17.74
C LYS A 205 -11.05 -20.35 -18.44
N LYS A 206 -9.96 -19.66 -18.81
CA LYS A 206 -8.82 -20.23 -19.52
C LYS A 206 -7.53 -19.63 -18.99
N ILE A 207 -6.53 -20.48 -18.77
CA ILE A 207 -5.19 -20.07 -18.39
C ILE A 207 -4.16 -20.72 -19.31
N ARG A 208 -3.03 -20.04 -19.52
CA ARG A 208 -1.90 -20.54 -20.31
C ARG A 208 -0.79 -20.98 -19.36
N VAL A 209 -0.44 -22.25 -19.42
CA VAL A 209 0.55 -22.86 -18.53
C VAL A 209 1.79 -23.23 -19.35
N PRO A 210 2.99 -22.78 -18.96
CA PRO A 210 4.24 -23.20 -19.60
C PRO A 210 4.38 -24.71 -19.61
N LYS A 211 4.86 -25.29 -20.73
CA LYS A 211 5.17 -26.73 -20.79
C LYS A 211 6.47 -27.08 -20.06
N ASP A 212 7.40 -26.14 -19.99
CA ASP A 212 8.69 -26.34 -19.33
C ASP A 212 8.54 -26.30 -17.80
N ASN A 213 8.88 -27.41 -17.16
CA ASN A 213 8.82 -27.56 -15.71
C ASN A 213 9.80 -26.64 -14.98
N LEU A 214 10.96 -26.33 -15.57
CA LEU A 214 11.95 -25.46 -14.93
C LEU A 214 11.43 -24.02 -14.88
N THR A 215 10.87 -23.52 -15.97
CA THR A 215 10.20 -22.22 -16.04
C THR A 215 9.04 -22.15 -15.05
N LEU A 216 8.16 -23.15 -15.03
CA LEU A 216 7.06 -23.24 -14.04
C LEU A 216 7.58 -23.08 -12.60
N PHE A 217 8.57 -23.90 -12.24
CA PHE A 217 9.13 -23.89 -10.90
C PHE A 217 9.75 -22.55 -10.54
N LYS A 218 10.55 -21.95 -11.43
CA LYS A 218 11.18 -20.65 -11.20
C LYS A 218 10.14 -19.54 -11.02
N THR A 219 9.14 -19.47 -11.90
CA THR A 219 8.09 -18.46 -11.85
C THR A 219 7.27 -18.57 -10.56
N VAL A 220 6.87 -19.78 -10.16
CA VAL A 220 6.18 -20.02 -8.90
C VAL A 220 7.05 -19.60 -7.71
N LYS A 221 8.32 -20.03 -7.67
CA LYS A 221 9.24 -19.70 -6.57
C LYS A 221 9.54 -18.21 -6.48
N ALA A 222 9.63 -17.51 -7.60
CA ALA A 222 9.82 -16.07 -7.63
C ALA A 222 8.61 -15.32 -7.04
N TYR A 223 7.39 -15.76 -7.38
CA TYR A 223 6.16 -15.20 -6.81
C TYR A 223 6.03 -15.49 -5.32
N GLU A 224 6.28 -16.74 -4.92
CA GLU A 224 6.29 -17.13 -3.51
C GLU A 224 7.25 -16.27 -2.69
N LYS A 225 8.49 -16.10 -3.19
CA LYS A 225 9.49 -15.25 -2.56
C LYS A 225 9.02 -13.80 -2.48
N TYR A 226 8.43 -13.24 -3.55
CA TYR A 226 7.87 -11.90 -3.53
C TYR A 226 6.82 -11.72 -2.44
N CYS A 227 5.88 -12.66 -2.29
CA CYS A 227 4.89 -12.63 -1.22
C CYS A 227 5.56 -12.69 0.17
N ASP A 228 6.56 -13.54 0.37
CA ASP A 228 7.28 -13.60 1.66
C ASP A 228 8.02 -12.29 1.97
N ASP A 229 8.64 -11.68 0.96
CA ASP A 229 9.37 -10.42 1.10
C ASP A 229 8.41 -9.25 1.41
N VAL A 230 7.25 -9.18 0.76
CA VAL A 230 6.19 -8.20 1.07
C VAL A 230 5.64 -8.40 2.48
N ALA A 231 5.45 -9.65 2.91
CA ALA A 231 4.94 -9.96 4.25
C ALA A 231 5.92 -9.54 5.34
N ARG A 232 7.20 -9.88 5.19
CA ARG A 232 8.25 -9.46 6.13
C ARG A 232 8.35 -7.95 6.19
N ALA A 233 8.42 -7.29 5.04
CA ALA A 233 8.48 -5.84 4.98
C ALA A 233 7.26 -5.21 5.68
N ALA A 234 6.04 -5.62 5.35
CA ALA A 234 4.84 -5.08 6.00
C ALA A 234 4.84 -5.33 7.52
N PHE A 235 5.17 -6.54 7.97
CA PHE A 235 5.18 -6.89 9.39
C PHE A 235 6.22 -6.09 10.18
N ASP A 236 7.46 -6.02 9.69
CA ASP A 236 8.54 -5.28 10.35
C ASP A 236 8.15 -3.80 10.50
N LEU A 237 7.53 -3.22 9.47
CA LEU A 237 7.01 -1.86 9.49
C LEU A 237 5.91 -1.69 10.55
N PHE A 238 4.89 -2.54 10.54
CA PHE A 238 3.84 -2.47 11.55
C PHE A 238 4.39 -2.65 12.97
N LEU A 239 5.40 -3.50 13.16
CA LEU A 239 6.02 -3.74 14.46
C LEU A 239 6.76 -2.50 14.96
N GLU A 240 7.47 -1.80 14.08
CA GLU A 240 8.12 -0.53 14.41
C GLU A 240 7.13 0.55 14.85
N PHE A 241 5.97 0.64 14.17
CA PHE A 241 4.96 1.67 14.46
C PHE A 241 4.06 1.33 15.66
N THR A 242 3.61 0.08 15.78
CA THR A 242 2.65 -0.34 16.81
C THR A 242 3.32 -0.84 18.08
N LYS A 243 4.57 -1.33 17.99
CA LYS A 243 5.28 -2.05 19.05
C LYS A 243 4.50 -3.24 19.62
N ASN A 244 3.57 -3.80 18.82
CA ASN A 244 2.69 -4.89 19.20
C ASN A 244 2.67 -5.94 18.10
N GLU A 245 3.22 -7.12 18.38
CA GLU A 245 3.36 -8.20 17.40
C GLU A 245 2.00 -8.70 16.89
N ASN A 246 1.00 -8.89 17.77
CA ASN A 246 -0.32 -9.38 17.37
C ASN A 246 -1.03 -8.40 16.43
N GLN A 247 -0.99 -7.11 16.79
CA GLN A 247 -1.58 -6.06 15.95
C GLN A 247 -0.84 -5.97 14.60
N SER A 248 0.48 -6.11 14.61
CA SER A 248 1.28 -6.10 13.38
C SER A 248 0.96 -7.27 12.46
N GLU A 249 0.72 -8.45 13.03
CA GLU A 249 0.27 -9.62 12.28
C GLU A 249 -1.10 -9.37 11.63
N ASP A 250 -2.08 -8.90 12.40
CA ASP A 250 -3.43 -8.61 11.91
C ASP A 250 -3.44 -7.56 10.79
N LEU A 251 -2.65 -6.50 10.95
CA LEU A 251 -2.53 -5.44 9.94
C LEU A 251 -1.78 -5.92 8.69
N THR A 252 -0.78 -6.79 8.84
CA THR A 252 -0.10 -7.42 7.70
C THR A 252 -1.07 -8.30 6.90
N MET A 253 -1.91 -9.08 7.59
CA MET A 253 -2.96 -9.87 6.94
C MET A 253 -3.95 -8.98 6.18
N GLU A 254 -4.29 -7.82 6.73
CA GLU A 254 -5.17 -6.85 6.06
C GLU A 254 -4.53 -6.24 4.81
N VAL A 255 -3.23 -5.90 4.85
CA VAL A 255 -2.47 -5.48 3.66
C VAL A 255 -2.55 -6.54 2.55
N PHE A 256 -2.39 -7.82 2.89
CA PHE A 256 -2.47 -8.92 1.91
C PHE A 256 -3.85 -9.07 1.29
N ARG A 257 -4.92 -8.89 2.09
CA ARG A 257 -6.30 -8.88 1.58
C ARG A 257 -6.52 -7.73 0.60
N ARG A 258 -6.03 -6.53 0.91
CA ARG A 258 -6.14 -5.35 0.03
C ARG A 258 -5.36 -5.50 -1.27
N LEU A 259 -4.17 -6.10 -1.21
CA LEU A 259 -3.36 -6.42 -2.39
C LEU A 259 -3.88 -7.65 -3.16
N ASN A 260 -4.85 -8.39 -2.61
CA ASN A 260 -5.41 -9.61 -3.19
C ASN A 260 -4.32 -10.65 -3.56
N LEU A 261 -3.29 -10.77 -2.71
CA LEU A 261 -2.21 -11.74 -2.91
C LEU A 261 -2.70 -13.15 -2.58
N LYS A 262 -2.45 -14.11 -3.49
CA LYS A 262 -3.01 -15.47 -3.41
C LYS A 262 -2.36 -16.34 -2.34
N ARG A 263 -1.10 -16.06 -2.01
CA ARG A 263 -0.37 -16.75 -0.96
C ARG A 263 -0.38 -15.90 0.30
N MET A 264 -1.17 -16.33 1.28
CA MET A 264 -1.15 -15.72 2.60
C MET A 264 0.17 -16.06 3.31
N PRO A 265 0.76 -15.10 4.03
CA PRO A 265 2.00 -15.33 4.73
C PRO A 265 1.75 -16.18 5.98
N SER A 266 2.66 -17.11 6.25
CA SER A 266 2.71 -17.79 7.54
C SER A 266 3.60 -16.96 8.47
N LEU A 267 2.99 -16.05 9.24
CA LEU A 267 3.70 -15.14 10.14
C LEU A 267 3.94 -15.78 11.52
N ARG A 268 3.14 -16.80 11.87
CA ARG A 268 3.49 -17.71 12.97
C ARG A 268 4.52 -18.68 12.46
N GLY A 269 5.70 -18.67 13.06
CA GLY A 269 6.62 -19.79 12.97
C GLY A 269 5.95 -21.04 13.52
N ASN A 270 5.16 -21.73 12.70
CA ASN A 270 4.90 -23.14 12.88
C ASN A 270 6.00 -23.85 12.06
N PRO A 271 7.03 -24.42 12.71
CA PRO A 271 8.11 -25.14 12.03
C PRO A 271 7.66 -26.45 11.34
N HIS A 272 6.35 -26.67 11.17
CA HIS A 272 5.79 -27.86 10.55
C HIS A 272 4.53 -27.53 9.74
N GLU A 273 4.69 -27.31 8.44
CA GLU A 273 3.72 -27.61 7.37
C GLU A 273 4.44 -27.87 6.03
#